data_AF-A0A1Y1WDR8-F1
#
_entry.id   AF-A0A1Y1WDR8-F1
#
_cell.length_a   1.000
_cell.length_b   1.000
_cell.length_c   1.000
_cell.angle_alpha   90.00
_cell.angle_beta   90.00
_cell.angle_gamma   90.00
#
_symmetry.space_group_name_H-M   'P 1'
#
loop_
_entity.id
_entity.type
_entity.pdbx_description
1 polymer ?
#
loop_
_entity_poly.entity_id
_entity_poly.type
_entity_poly.pdbx_seq_one_letter_code
_entity_poly.pdbx_strand_id
1 'polypeptide(L)'
;MTANYWESSQFQRFMLTRSELADAERLHSMRLTRHETVFLKIYFAGVIQKLGKRLRIRQEIIATALVYFKRFYLNNTFYDIDPYLMAATSAYLACKVEENPHHIKYICNETKAALADVSPAIKFPYDVADIAECESYLLEEMKFYLVVYHPYQVLIDINEQAKLPKPSLQAAW
;
A
#
# COMPACT_ATOMS: atom_id res chain seq x y z
N MET A 1 7.59 -14.17 12.39
CA MET A 1 6.12 -14.37 12.36
C MET A 1 5.62 -14.54 13.79
N THR A 2 5.33 -13.44 14.49
CA THR A 2 4.51 -13.55 15.71
C THR A 2 3.06 -13.66 15.25
N ALA A 3 2.33 -14.70 15.64
CA ALA A 3 0.88 -14.75 15.41
C ALA A 3 0.13 -13.67 16.24
N ASN A 4 0.83 -12.99 17.13
CA ASN A 4 0.30 -12.03 18.08
C ASN A 4 0.46 -10.59 17.57
N TYR A 5 -0.67 -9.91 17.36
CA TYR A 5 -0.72 -8.50 16.98
C TYR A 5 -0.09 -7.58 18.06
N TRP A 6 -0.28 -7.87 19.35
CA TRP A 6 0.14 -6.99 20.45
C TRP A 6 1.65 -6.94 20.63
N GLU A 7 2.37 -7.98 20.20
CA GLU A 7 3.83 -8.05 20.20
C GLU A 7 4.42 -7.66 18.84
N SER A 8 3.56 -7.35 17.86
CA SER A 8 4.01 -7.06 16.50
C SER A 8 4.69 -5.70 16.38
N SER A 9 5.57 -5.58 15.39
CA SER A 9 6.14 -4.29 14.99
C SER A 9 5.06 -3.29 14.56
N GLN A 10 3.94 -3.76 13.99
CA GLN A 10 2.82 -2.91 13.62
C GLN A 10 2.23 -2.20 14.83
N PHE A 11 1.92 -2.93 15.89
CA PHE A 11 1.36 -2.35 17.10
C PHE A 11 2.35 -1.42 17.79
N GLN A 12 3.61 -1.87 17.93
CA GLN A 12 4.62 -1.13 18.69
C GLN A 12 5.12 0.14 18.01
N ARG A 13 5.13 0.21 16.67
CA ARG A 13 5.80 1.30 15.93
C ARG A 13 4.93 2.02 14.91
N PHE A 14 3.88 1.38 14.39
CA PHE A 14 3.06 1.94 13.31
C PHE A 14 1.65 2.33 13.75
N MET A 15 1.34 2.22 15.05
CA MET A 15 0.16 2.80 15.66
C MET A 15 0.44 4.25 16.08
N LEU A 16 0.38 5.14 15.09
CA LEU A 16 0.69 6.55 15.29
C LEU A 16 -0.44 7.29 16.02
N THR A 17 -0.04 8.22 16.87
CA THR A 17 -0.91 9.18 17.53
C THR A 17 -1.37 10.28 16.55
N ARG A 18 -2.44 11.00 16.90
CA ARG A 18 -2.94 12.11 16.10
C ARG A 18 -1.91 13.24 15.96
N SER A 19 -1.07 13.46 16.98
CA SER A 19 0.01 14.45 16.94
C SER A 19 1.10 14.07 15.95
N GLU A 20 1.57 12.82 15.98
CA GLU A 20 2.60 12.34 15.04
C GLU A 20 2.10 12.37 13.59
N LEU A 21 0.83 12.02 13.36
CA LEU A 21 0.22 12.15 12.05
C LEU A 21 0.13 13.61 11.59
N ALA A 22 -0.19 14.53 12.51
CA ALA A 22 -0.22 15.96 12.20
C ALA A 22 1.17 16.49 11.82
N ASP A 23 2.23 15.98 12.44
CA ASP A 23 3.61 16.32 12.07
C ASP A 23 3.98 15.80 10.67
N ALA A 24 3.56 14.58 10.31
CA ALA A 24 3.71 14.06 8.95
C ALA A 24 2.91 14.90 7.92
N GLU A 25 1.71 15.37 8.29
CA GLU A 25 0.90 16.26 7.45
C GLU A 25 1.54 17.65 7.28
N ARG A 26 2.25 18.16 8.31
CA ARG A 26 3.00 19.43 8.22
C ARG A 26 4.09 19.37 7.15
N LEU A 27 4.74 18.22 7.01
CA LEU A 27 5.78 17.99 5.99
C LEU A 27 5.22 18.20 4.56
N HIS A 28 3.98 17.79 4.33
CA HIS A 28 3.26 17.98 3.06
C HIS A 28 2.66 19.38 2.91
N SER A 29 2.30 20.03 4.03
CA SER A 29 1.62 21.34 4.06
C SER A 29 2.43 22.49 3.45
N MET A 30 3.74 22.31 3.27
CA MET A 30 4.61 23.31 2.64
C MET A 30 4.27 23.56 1.17
N ARG A 31 3.67 22.57 0.48
CA ARG A 31 3.39 22.64 -0.97
C ARG A 31 1.99 22.16 -1.35
N LEU A 32 1.37 21.33 -0.53
CA LEU A 32 0.04 20.76 -0.79
C LEU A 32 -0.93 21.22 0.28
N THR A 33 -2.13 21.59 -0.14
CA THR A 33 -3.23 21.76 0.80
C THR A 33 -3.64 20.41 1.40
N ARG A 34 -4.34 20.46 2.54
CA ARG A 34 -4.89 19.25 3.17
C ARG A 34 -5.83 18.50 2.22
N HIS A 35 -6.65 19.22 1.46
CA HIS A 35 -7.59 18.62 0.51
C HIS A 35 -6.88 17.91 -0.63
N GLU A 36 -5.84 18.51 -1.21
CA GLU A 36 -5.03 17.89 -2.26
C GLU A 36 -4.30 16.66 -1.72
N THR A 37 -3.77 16.72 -0.50
CA THR A 37 -3.10 15.57 0.14
C THR A 37 -4.06 14.38 0.30
N VAL A 38 -5.29 14.64 0.77
CA VAL A 38 -6.33 13.60 0.90
C VAL A 38 -6.72 13.06 -0.48
N PHE A 39 -6.90 13.95 -1.47
CA PHE A 39 -7.23 13.55 -2.83
C PHE A 39 -6.15 12.65 -3.44
N LEU A 40 -4.87 13.02 -3.31
CA LEU A 40 -3.74 12.21 -3.78
C LEU A 40 -3.70 10.84 -3.09
N LYS A 41 -3.89 10.80 -1.77
CA LYS A 41 -3.96 9.54 -1.01
C LYS A 41 -5.07 8.62 -1.52
N ILE A 42 -6.26 9.17 -1.80
CA ILE A 42 -7.39 8.41 -2.36
C ILE A 42 -7.09 7.95 -3.79
N TYR A 43 -6.55 8.84 -4.62
CA TYR A 43 -6.19 8.57 -6.01
C TYR A 43 -5.19 7.40 -6.10
N PHE A 44 -4.06 7.47 -5.39
CA PHE A 44 -3.05 6.42 -5.43
C PHE A 44 -3.52 5.11 -4.78
N ALA A 45 -4.42 5.17 -3.79
CA ALA A 45 -5.07 3.96 -3.30
C ALA A 45 -5.89 3.28 -4.41
N GLY A 46 -6.59 4.04 -5.24
CA GLY A 46 -7.28 3.55 -6.43
C GLY A 46 -6.33 2.96 -7.49
N VAL A 47 -5.19 3.60 -7.73
CA VAL A 47 -4.15 3.11 -8.66
C VAL A 47 -3.61 1.75 -8.20
N ILE A 48 -3.22 1.62 -6.92
CA ILE A 48 -2.71 0.36 -6.35
C ILE A 48 -3.78 -0.73 -6.41
N GLN A 49 -5.03 -0.41 -6.09
CA GLN A 49 -6.13 -1.36 -6.17
C GLN A 49 -6.36 -1.86 -7.61
N LYS A 50 -6.24 -0.97 -8.61
CA LYS A 50 -6.39 -1.33 -10.02
C LYS A 50 -5.22 -2.19 -10.51
N LEU A 51 -3.99 -1.83 -10.13
CA LEU A 51 -2.80 -2.64 -10.38
C LEU A 51 -2.95 -4.04 -9.78
N GLY A 52 -3.39 -4.14 -8.52
CA GLY A 52 -3.61 -5.43 -7.87
C GLY A 52 -4.67 -6.29 -8.57
N LYS A 53 -5.75 -5.69 -9.06
CA LYS A 53 -6.76 -6.40 -9.87
C LYS A 53 -6.17 -6.93 -11.19
N ARG A 54 -5.32 -6.16 -11.86
CA ARG A 54 -4.65 -6.58 -13.10
C ARG A 54 -3.65 -7.71 -12.87
N LEU A 55 -2.86 -7.61 -11.79
CA LEU A 55 -1.94 -8.66 -11.34
C LEU A 55 -2.67 -9.92 -10.83
N ARG A 56 -3.99 -9.88 -10.65
CA ARG A 56 -4.82 -10.97 -10.12
C ARG A 56 -4.36 -11.47 -8.74
N ILE A 57 -3.88 -10.55 -7.91
CA ILE A 57 -3.46 -10.83 -6.53
C ILE A 57 -4.62 -10.76 -5.54
N ARG A 58 -4.46 -11.43 -4.39
CA ARG A 58 -5.45 -11.45 -3.30
C ARG A 58 -5.55 -10.07 -2.64
N GLN A 59 -6.73 -9.75 -2.09
CA GLN A 59 -6.99 -8.44 -1.46
C GLN A 59 -6.03 -8.14 -0.29
N GLU A 60 -5.61 -9.16 0.47
CA GLU A 60 -4.61 -9.01 1.54
C GLU A 60 -3.29 -8.43 1.02
N ILE A 61 -2.82 -8.89 -0.15
CA ILE A 61 -1.57 -8.42 -0.78
C ILE A 61 -1.73 -6.95 -1.22
N ILE A 62 -2.90 -6.60 -1.76
CA ILE A 62 -3.22 -5.22 -2.13
C ILE A 62 -3.25 -4.32 -0.89
N ALA A 63 -3.84 -4.80 0.21
CA ALA A 63 -3.87 -4.07 1.47
C ALA A 63 -2.46 -3.89 2.06
N THR A 64 -1.60 -4.91 2.01
CA THR A 64 -0.19 -4.81 2.41
C THR A 64 0.54 -3.74 1.58
N ALA A 65 0.36 -3.74 0.25
CA ALA A 65 0.94 -2.72 -0.63
C ALA A 65 0.47 -1.31 -0.29
N LEU A 66 -0.83 -1.13 -0.03
CA LEU A 66 -1.40 0.16 0.39
C LEU A 66 -0.81 0.64 1.73
N VAL A 67 -0.57 -0.28 2.67
CA VAL A 67 0.05 0.05 3.96
C VAL A 67 1.51 0.47 3.77
N TYR A 68 2.28 -0.22 2.93
CA TYR A 68 3.65 0.18 2.59
C TYR A 68 3.70 1.56 1.96
N PHE A 69 2.85 1.82 0.98
CA PHE A 69 2.73 3.13 0.34
C PHE A 69 2.42 4.23 1.37
N LYS A 70 1.44 3.99 2.26
CA LYS A 70 1.10 4.96 3.32
C LYS A 70 2.25 5.16 4.30
N ARG A 71 2.93 4.09 4.71
CA ARG A 71 4.06 4.13 5.65
C ARG A 71 5.23 4.94 5.08
N PHE A 72 5.54 4.76 3.81
CA PHE A 72 6.59 5.51 3.13
C PHE A 72 6.35 7.03 3.19
N TYR A 73 5.14 7.47 2.84
CA TYR A 73 4.76 8.89 2.84
C TYR A 73 4.34 9.46 4.20
N LEU A 74 4.63 8.75 5.31
CA LEU A 74 4.57 9.35 6.64
C LEU A 74 5.81 10.21 6.93
N ASN A 75 6.98 9.74 6.48
CA ASN A 75 8.25 10.42 6.72
C ASN A 75 8.81 11.11 5.46
N ASN A 76 8.29 10.76 4.27
CA ASN A 76 8.71 11.30 2.99
C ASN A 76 7.58 12.09 2.33
N THR A 77 7.92 13.01 1.44
CA THR A 77 6.96 13.76 0.63
C THR A 77 6.71 13.09 -0.72
N PHE A 78 5.56 13.39 -1.34
CA PHE A 78 5.26 12.98 -2.72
C PHE A 78 6.22 13.54 -3.79
N TYR A 79 7.15 14.43 -3.42
CA TYR A 79 8.15 14.99 -4.32
C TYR A 79 9.49 14.27 -4.26
N ASP A 80 9.76 13.52 -3.19
CA ASP A 80 11.04 12.84 -3.00
C ASP A 80 11.15 11.62 -3.93
N ILE A 81 10.09 10.80 -3.95
CA ILE A 81 9.96 9.67 -4.88
C ILE A 81 8.61 9.76 -5.57
N ASP A 82 8.61 9.59 -6.90
CA ASP A 82 7.39 9.56 -7.71
C ASP A 82 6.42 8.50 -7.14
N PRO A 83 5.20 8.90 -6.76
CA PRO A 83 4.25 7.96 -6.18
C PRO A 83 3.77 6.88 -7.16
N TYR A 84 3.90 7.07 -8.47
CA TYR A 84 3.66 5.99 -9.43
C TYR A 84 4.72 4.88 -9.31
N LEU A 85 5.99 5.25 -9.17
CA LEU A 85 7.09 4.30 -8.94
C LEU A 85 6.92 3.61 -7.59
N MET A 86 6.57 4.36 -6.54
CA MET A 86 6.33 3.80 -5.20
C MET A 86 5.10 2.88 -5.17
N ALA A 87 4.05 3.18 -5.93
CA ALA A 87 2.87 2.30 -6.07
C ALA A 87 3.23 0.95 -6.71
N ALA A 88 4.03 0.94 -7.77
CA ALA A 88 4.50 -0.29 -8.41
C ALA A 88 5.41 -1.10 -7.49
N THR A 89 6.34 -0.41 -6.82
CA THR A 89 7.33 -1.01 -5.92
C THR A 89 6.69 -1.60 -4.67
N SER A 90 5.73 -0.90 -4.07
CA SER A 90 4.97 -1.40 -2.92
C SER A 90 4.15 -2.66 -3.26
N ALA A 91 3.53 -2.70 -4.46
CA ALA A 91 2.85 -3.89 -4.94
C ALA A 91 3.82 -5.06 -5.16
N TYR A 92 5.00 -4.81 -5.74
CA TYR A 92 6.04 -5.81 -5.92
C TYR A 92 6.55 -6.38 -4.60
N LEU A 93 6.91 -5.52 -3.66
CA LEU A 93 7.40 -5.93 -2.35
C LEU A 93 6.33 -6.71 -1.56
N ALA A 94 5.08 -6.25 -1.59
CA ALA A 94 3.97 -6.96 -0.94
C ALA A 94 3.76 -8.36 -1.51
N CYS A 95 3.83 -8.53 -2.83
CA CYS A 95 3.75 -9.83 -3.48
C CYS A 95 4.83 -10.81 -2.96
N LYS A 96 6.06 -10.32 -2.76
CA LYS A 96 7.15 -11.15 -2.21
C LYS A 96 6.93 -11.53 -0.75
N VAL A 97 6.48 -10.58 0.07
CA VAL A 97 6.28 -10.79 1.52
C VAL A 97 5.11 -11.74 1.80
N GLU A 98 4.05 -11.68 0.99
CA GLU A 98 2.84 -12.51 1.14
C GLU A 98 2.94 -13.86 0.39
N GLU A 99 4.15 -14.31 0.09
CA GLU A 99 4.46 -15.59 -0.56
C GLU A 99 3.75 -15.79 -1.92
N ASN A 100 3.57 -14.71 -2.69
CA ASN A 100 3.06 -14.72 -4.05
C ASN A 100 3.98 -13.93 -5.00
N PRO A 101 5.25 -14.34 -5.15
CA PRO A 101 6.24 -13.58 -5.90
C PRO A 101 5.93 -13.56 -7.39
N HIS A 102 5.97 -12.37 -7.98
CA HIS A 102 5.84 -12.16 -9.42
C HIS A 102 7.17 -11.65 -9.98
N HIS A 103 7.47 -12.02 -11.22
CA HIS A 103 8.67 -11.50 -11.89
C HIS A 103 8.57 -9.98 -12.09
N ILE A 104 9.62 -9.23 -11.73
CA ILE A 104 9.61 -7.76 -11.74
C ILE A 104 9.25 -7.15 -13.11
N LYS A 105 9.67 -7.77 -14.22
CA LYS A 105 9.27 -7.37 -15.59
C LYS A 105 7.76 -7.47 -15.82
N TYR A 106 7.10 -8.49 -15.23
CA TYR A 106 5.65 -8.64 -15.33
C TYR A 106 4.94 -7.49 -14.60
N ILE A 107 5.40 -7.13 -13.40
CA ILE A 107 4.84 -6.01 -12.64
C ILE A 107 5.04 -4.68 -13.34
N CYS A 108 6.23 -4.44 -13.91
CA CYS A 108 6.51 -3.24 -14.70
C CYS A 108 5.53 -3.10 -15.87
N ASN A 109 5.28 -4.20 -16.60
CA ASN A 109 4.34 -4.22 -17.72
C ASN A 109 2.89 -4.01 -17.28
N GLU A 110 2.45 -4.67 -16.21
CA GLU A 110 1.08 -4.50 -15.70
C GLU A 110 0.87 -3.12 -15.08
N THR A 111 1.91 -2.48 -14.54
CA THR A 111 1.86 -1.09 -14.07
C THR A 111 1.66 -0.14 -15.24
N LYS A 112 2.44 -0.31 -16.33
CA LYS A 112 2.26 0.45 -17.58
C LYS A 112 0.82 0.33 -18.09
N ALA A 113 0.26 -0.89 -18.09
CA ALA A 113 -1.11 -1.13 -18.52
C ALA A 113 -2.17 -0.57 -17.55
N ALA A 114 -1.95 -0.72 -16.23
CA ALA A 114 -2.86 -0.19 -15.21
C ALA A 114 -3.00 1.34 -15.31
N LEU A 115 -1.88 2.04 -15.54
CA LEU A 115 -1.88 3.49 -15.69
C LEU A 115 -2.52 3.95 -16.99
N ALA A 116 -2.29 3.23 -18.09
CA ALA A 116 -2.98 3.49 -19.36
C ALA A 116 -4.51 3.37 -19.22
N ASP A 117 -5.01 2.41 -18.43
CA ASP A 117 -6.44 2.29 -18.15
C ASP A 117 -6.98 3.44 -17.27
N VAL A 118 -6.14 4.08 -16.44
CA VAL A 118 -6.56 5.23 -15.60
C VAL A 118 -6.66 6.47 -16.46
N SER A 119 -5.63 6.74 -17.26
CA SER A 119 -5.66 7.80 -18.26
C SER A 119 -4.61 7.50 -19.33
N PRO A 120 -4.96 7.55 -20.63
CA PRO A 120 -4.02 7.30 -21.71
C PRO A 120 -2.90 8.34 -21.80
N ALA A 121 -3.03 9.49 -21.12
CA ALA A 121 -1.99 10.50 -21.04
C ALA A 121 -0.88 10.16 -20.02
N ILE A 122 -1.16 9.28 -19.06
CA ILE A 122 -0.20 8.91 -18.02
C ILE A 122 0.70 7.80 -18.56
N LYS A 123 1.99 8.11 -18.74
CA LYS A 123 3.01 7.14 -19.10
C LYS A 123 3.83 6.79 -17.87
N PHE A 124 4.14 5.52 -17.69
CA PHE A 124 5.10 5.06 -16.69
C PHE A 124 6.50 5.10 -17.29
N PRO A 125 7.35 6.08 -16.93
CA PRO A 125 8.65 6.27 -17.56
C PRO A 125 9.72 5.29 -17.03
N TYR A 126 9.42 4.55 -15.97
CA TYR A 126 10.39 3.75 -15.25
C TYR A 126 10.55 2.34 -15.83
N ASP A 127 11.75 1.81 -15.62
CA ASP A 127 12.16 0.47 -15.98
C ASP A 127 12.27 -0.45 -14.76
N VAL A 128 12.65 -1.69 -15.04
CA VAL A 128 12.80 -2.74 -14.02
C VAL A 128 13.88 -2.39 -12.99
N ALA A 129 14.95 -1.71 -13.41
CA ALA A 129 16.04 -1.29 -12.53
C ALA A 129 15.55 -0.26 -11.49
N ASP A 130 14.74 0.71 -11.91
CA ASP A 130 14.21 1.75 -11.01
C ASP A 130 13.30 1.15 -9.94
N ILE A 131 12.50 0.14 -10.29
CA ILE A 131 11.65 -0.57 -9.32
C ILE A 131 12.51 -1.32 -8.30
N ALA A 132 13.61 -1.95 -8.74
CA ALA A 132 14.52 -2.67 -7.85
C ALA A 132 15.31 -1.72 -6.92
N GLU A 133 15.72 -0.56 -7.41
CA GLU A 133 16.36 0.47 -6.58
C GLU A 133 15.37 1.05 -5.57
N CYS A 134 14.17 1.43 -6.03
CA CYS A 134 13.08 1.91 -5.18
C CYS A 134 12.70 0.90 -4.10
N GLU A 135 12.77 -0.40 -4.40
CA GLU A 135 12.53 -1.46 -3.43
C GLU A 135 13.49 -1.38 -2.25
N SER A 136 14.77 -1.11 -2.51
CA SER A 136 15.79 -0.99 -1.47
C SER A 136 15.50 0.20 -0.55
N TYR A 137 15.16 1.35 -1.13
CA TYR A 137 14.74 2.53 -0.35
C TYR A 137 13.48 2.26 0.50
N LEU A 138 12.49 1.58 -0.07
CA LEU A 138 11.26 1.23 0.64
C LEU A 138 11.54 0.29 1.83
N LEU A 139 12.43 -0.69 1.67
CA LEU A 139 12.85 -1.59 2.74
C LEU A 139 13.56 -0.85 3.88
N GLU A 140 14.47 0.06 3.53
CA GLU A 140 15.23 0.88 4.48
C GLU A 140 14.29 1.80 5.28
N GLU A 141 13.36 2.50 4.61
CA GLU A 141 12.41 3.40 5.29
C GLU A 141 11.46 2.66 6.23
N MET A 142 11.03 1.46 5.84
CA MET A 142 10.22 0.61 6.72
C MET A 142 11.03 -0.08 7.82
N LYS A 143 12.36 0.09 7.84
CA LYS A 143 13.28 -0.57 8.78
C LYS A 143 13.06 -2.08 8.81
N PHE A 144 12.76 -2.67 7.65
CA PHE A 144 12.46 -4.09 7.46
C PHE A 144 11.25 -4.63 8.25
N TYR A 145 10.32 -3.78 8.70
CA TYR A 145 9.06 -4.22 9.34
C TYR A 145 7.98 -4.54 8.31
N LEU A 146 8.08 -5.73 7.72
CA LEU A 146 7.28 -6.15 6.56
C LEU A 146 5.94 -6.80 6.94
N VAL A 147 5.82 -7.43 8.12
CA VAL A 147 4.56 -8.10 8.49
C VAL A 147 3.46 -7.07 8.77
N VAL A 148 2.33 -7.20 8.09
CA VAL A 148 1.14 -6.35 8.25
C VAL A 148 -0.07 -7.21 8.61
N TYR A 149 -0.79 -6.80 9.65
CA TYR A 149 -2.04 -7.38 10.09
C TYR A 149 -3.20 -6.57 9.52
N HIS A 150 -4.14 -7.26 8.91
CA HIS A 150 -5.32 -6.69 8.27
C HIS A 150 -6.60 -7.04 9.03
N PRO A 151 -7.66 -6.23 8.91
CA PRO A 151 -8.92 -6.48 9.62
C PRO A 151 -9.73 -7.65 9.04
N TYR A 152 -9.35 -8.18 7.87
CA TYR A 152 -10.14 -9.16 7.11
C TYR A 152 -10.41 -10.45 7.88
N GLN A 153 -9.38 -11.08 8.47
CA GLN A 153 -9.54 -12.32 9.23
C GLN A 153 -10.44 -12.11 10.44
N VAL A 154 -10.20 -11.03 11.20
CA VAL A 154 -10.98 -10.69 12.40
C VAL A 154 -12.45 -10.43 12.04
N LEU A 155 -12.72 -9.80 10.90
CA LEU A 155 -14.08 -9.57 10.42
C LEU A 155 -14.82 -10.89 10.13
N ILE A 156 -14.14 -11.86 9.49
CA ILE A 156 -14.72 -13.19 9.23
C ILE A 156 -15.04 -13.88 10.56
N ASP A 157 -14.07 -13.91 11.49
CA ASP A 157 -14.23 -14.56 12.79
C ASP A 157 -15.40 -13.95 13.60
N ILE A 158 -15.53 -12.63 13.61
CA ILE A 158 -16.65 -11.92 14.26
C ILE A 158 -17.98 -12.26 13.59
N ASN A 159 -18.03 -12.29 12.25
CA ASN A 159 -19.25 -12.61 11.51
C ASN A 159 -19.72 -14.05 11.78
N GLU A 160 -18.79 -15.00 11.89
CA GLU A 160 -19.07 -16.40 12.24
C GLU A 160 -19.61 -16.53 13.66
N GLN A 161 -19.01 -15.83 14.63
CA GLN A 161 -19.48 -15.80 16.02
C GLN A 161 -20.87 -15.16 16.13
N ALA A 162 -21.12 -14.09 15.38
CA ALA A 162 -22.40 -13.38 15.35
C ALA A 162 -23.48 -14.11 14.51
N LYS A 163 -23.10 -15.14 13.74
CA LYS A 163 -24.00 -15.91 12.84
C LYS A 163 -24.78 -15.02 11.87
N LEU A 164 -24.16 -13.96 11.38
CA LEU A 164 -24.79 -13.00 10.47
C LEU A 164 -24.85 -13.55 9.03
N PRO A 165 -25.85 -13.11 8.23
CA PRO A 165 -26.03 -13.62 6.88
C PRO A 165 -24.94 -13.10 5.93
N LYS A 166 -24.64 -13.87 4.87
CA LYS A 166 -23.58 -13.56 3.89
C LYS A 166 -23.64 -12.14 3.28
N PRO A 167 -24.81 -11.55 2.97
CA PRO A 167 -24.88 -10.18 2.46
C PRO A 167 -24.31 -9.14 3.43
N SER A 168 -24.45 -9.36 4.75
CA SER A 168 -23.90 -8.47 5.77
C SER A 168 -22.37 -8.51 5.76
N LEU A 169 -21.77 -9.70 5.59
CA LEU A 169 -20.33 -9.85 5.46
C LEU A 169 -19.79 -9.17 4.19
N GLN A 170 -20.49 -9.33 3.05
CA GLN A 170 -20.07 -8.71 1.79
C GLN A 170 -20.10 -7.18 1.83
N ALA A 171 -21.04 -6.59 2.59
CA ALA A 171 -21.12 -5.14 2.76
C ALA A 171 -20.06 -4.60 3.75
N ALA A 172 -19.64 -5.42 4.71
CA ALA A 172 -18.62 -5.05 5.70
C ALA A 172 -17.18 -5.22 5.17
N TRP A 173 -17.00 -6.11 4.20
CA TRP A 173 -15.73 -6.37 3.50
C TRP A 173 -15.39 -5.28 2.49
#